data_AF-A0A821UF93-F1
#
_entry.id   AF-A0A821UF93-F1
#
_cell.length_a   1.000
_cell.length_b   1.000
_cell.length_c   1.000
_cell.angle_alpha   90.00
_cell.angle_beta   90.00
_cell.angle_gamma   90.00
#
_symmetry.space_group_name_H-M   'P 1'
#
loop_
_entity.id
_entity.type
_entity.pdbx_description
1 polymer ?
#
loop_
_entity_poly.entity_id
_entity_poly.type
_entity_poly.pdbx_seq_one_letter_code
_entity_poly.pdbx_strand_id
1 'polypeptide(L)'
;MSGESDKHAGNWNASSKVIRSGMQGGPVVLFNLTQRGEEDVLVISPFSRFMATSLTQRNKLSASALEYGVIGSMSYIPANYAHTMIVFYSQNGINEGIRQWGQTMQQAYNRTNEHRLNDLTINYLGYYTDNGGYYYYNTEQEMNYEETMVNVAHRIPLPFHYIQLDSWWYFKGIGNGVSQWTARPDIFPDGLAILHRRLENIPLAAHNRYWAYDTVYKQKYAFALDVANGKALPIGNDSFWMDLFVEARNWGLVLYEQDWLNVQTIDFLPTRTDINLGAQWLMSMGAAAEQIGMNIQYCMSLPRHILQALDIPRVTHARVSDDYAVHLRDSTRSQWNIGISSMLADAIGLAPFKDVLWSASLQPGSPYGTSSKEILPDREILIATLSTGPVGPGDGIDYANIQSIMKCCRADGLILKPDRPLTTINTLVADWAFYDGIIQGELYSTQTTINDRIFHIIFASAMKRDYTVYPSMIGSESGIIWSYDNAQITSIFDDTHPLEVSTSKCNDQSICLWYVSPLWQFNDPIRTKYALLGEWGKWTSVSQQRFISITTNKEKTQATITLQGVASEIVPVVLFNSNLHSVTVNCSMSTENGQANVVVTPTSVICS
;
A
#
# COMPACT_ATOMS: atom_id res chain seq x y z
N MET A 1 10.00 8.89 6.75
CA MET A 1 9.18 9.31 5.58
C MET A 1 7.92 8.45 5.57
N SER A 2 7.01 8.57 4.59
CA SER A 2 5.98 7.53 4.39
C SER A 2 6.60 6.21 3.92
N GLY A 3 7.75 6.28 3.23
CA GLY A 3 8.62 5.14 2.94
C GLY A 3 9.41 4.63 4.15
N GLU A 4 10.11 3.51 3.98
CA GLU A 4 10.84 2.78 5.04
C GLU A 4 11.89 3.62 5.79
N SER A 5 12.50 4.56 5.09
CA SER A 5 13.50 5.48 5.64
C SER A 5 12.97 6.36 6.79
N ASP A 6 13.81 6.58 7.81
CA ASP A 6 13.59 7.54 8.91
C ASP A 6 12.38 7.27 9.82
N LYS A 7 11.95 6.02 9.96
CA LYS A 7 11.04 5.60 11.05
C LYS A 7 11.85 5.44 12.35
N HIS A 8 11.29 5.89 13.48
CA HIS A 8 11.97 5.83 14.77
C HIS A 8 11.05 5.36 15.89
N ALA A 9 11.59 4.51 16.75
CA ALA A 9 11.00 4.09 18.00
C ALA A 9 12.10 3.96 19.06
N GLY A 10 11.72 4.07 20.32
CA GLY A 10 12.67 4.06 21.42
C GLY A 10 12.02 4.48 22.73
N ASN A 11 12.76 4.29 23.83
CA ASN A 11 12.33 4.72 25.15
C ASN A 11 12.27 6.25 25.24
N TRP A 12 11.14 6.82 25.67
CA TRP A 12 11.06 8.26 25.93
C TRP A 12 11.42 8.58 27.38
N ASN A 13 12.60 9.19 27.59
CA ASN A 13 13.07 9.64 28.91
C ASN A 13 13.91 10.93 28.78
N ALA A 14 14.40 11.46 29.92
CA ALA A 14 15.15 12.72 29.95
C ALA A 14 16.49 12.69 29.20
N SER A 15 17.08 11.52 28.98
CA SER A 15 18.37 11.34 28.30
C SER A 15 18.27 10.87 26.85
N SER A 16 17.11 10.39 26.39
CA SER A 16 16.91 9.85 25.04
C SER A 16 16.44 10.92 24.05
N LYS A 17 16.82 10.80 22.77
CA LYS A 17 16.29 11.63 21.67
C LYS A 17 15.75 10.70 20.58
N VAL A 18 14.45 10.39 20.68
CA VAL A 18 13.80 9.37 19.83
C VAL A 18 12.95 10.05 18.74
N ILE A 19 12.31 11.16 19.09
CA ILE A 19 11.34 11.80 18.21
C ILE A 19 12.05 12.71 17.19
N ARG A 20 11.74 12.53 15.91
CA ARG A 20 12.26 13.37 14.82
C ARG A 20 11.51 14.70 14.74
N SER A 21 12.25 15.76 14.41
CA SER A 21 11.74 17.13 14.33
C SER A 21 11.76 17.68 12.89
N GLY A 22 11.19 18.86 12.69
CA GLY A 22 11.27 19.59 11.41
C GLY A 22 10.53 18.88 10.28
N MET A 23 11.15 18.81 9.10
CA MET A 23 10.53 18.24 7.90
C MET A 23 10.17 16.76 8.03
N GLN A 24 10.93 16.02 8.84
CA GLN A 24 10.73 14.60 9.10
C GLN A 24 9.72 14.33 10.24
N GLY A 25 9.22 15.37 10.92
CA GLY A 25 8.22 15.22 11.97
C GLY A 25 6.90 14.64 11.44
N GLY A 26 6.31 13.71 12.20
CA GLY A 26 5.03 13.06 11.90
C GLY A 26 4.24 12.78 13.18
N PRO A 27 3.14 12.03 13.11
CA PRO A 27 2.42 11.59 14.30
C PRO A 27 3.34 10.87 15.30
N VAL A 28 3.19 11.17 16.58
CA VAL A 28 3.90 10.52 17.69
C VAL A 28 2.94 9.57 18.38
N VAL A 29 3.35 8.32 18.52
CA VAL A 29 2.58 7.28 19.21
C VAL A 29 3.27 6.95 20.52
N LEU A 30 2.55 7.09 21.62
CA LEU A 30 3.01 6.77 22.97
C LEU A 30 2.22 5.58 23.49
N PHE A 31 2.91 4.64 24.10
CA PHE A 31 2.31 3.43 24.64
C PHE A 31 3.17 2.89 25.78
N ASN A 32 2.59 1.98 26.57
CA ASN A 32 3.28 1.34 27.68
C ASN A 32 4.02 0.07 27.23
N LEU A 33 5.32 0.01 27.48
CA LEU A 33 6.15 -1.17 27.17
C LEU A 33 5.77 -2.39 28.02
N THR A 34 5.29 -2.20 29.25
CA THR A 34 4.83 -3.31 30.12
C THR A 34 3.58 -4.00 29.56
N GLN A 35 2.71 -3.25 28.89
CA GLN A 35 1.53 -3.77 28.19
C GLN A 35 1.84 -4.19 26.75
N ARG A 36 3.11 -4.12 26.31
CA ARG A 36 3.58 -4.43 24.95
C ARG A 36 2.77 -3.74 23.83
N GLY A 37 2.22 -2.56 24.11
CA GLY A 37 1.42 -1.81 23.15
C GLY A 37 0.04 -2.39 22.84
N GLU A 38 -0.46 -3.34 23.64
CA GLU A 38 -1.77 -3.99 23.44
C GLU A 38 -2.94 -3.23 24.08
N GLU A 39 -2.67 -2.27 24.98
CA GLU A 39 -3.69 -1.53 25.75
C GLU A 39 -3.62 -0.02 25.47
N ASP A 40 -3.23 0.79 26.46
CA ASP A 40 -3.30 2.25 26.38
C ASP A 40 -2.33 2.84 25.36
N VAL A 41 -2.87 3.64 24.45
CA VAL A 41 -2.13 4.35 23.41
C VAL A 41 -2.59 5.81 23.31
N LEU A 42 -1.62 6.72 23.20
CA LEU A 42 -1.84 8.11 22.85
C LEU A 42 -1.21 8.42 21.49
N VAL A 43 -1.99 8.99 20.57
CA VAL A 43 -1.50 9.51 19.30
C VAL A 43 -1.54 11.04 19.34
N ILE A 44 -0.40 11.67 19.11
CA ILE A 44 -0.26 13.13 19.10
C ILE A 44 0.23 13.59 17.74
N SER A 45 -0.53 14.47 17.09
CA SER A 45 -0.21 14.93 15.74
C SER A 45 -0.80 16.31 15.45
N PRO A 46 -0.28 17.02 14.44
CA PRO A 46 -0.95 18.21 13.92
C PRO A 46 -2.39 17.86 13.49
N PHE A 47 -3.33 18.74 13.80
CA PHE A 47 -4.73 18.64 13.40
C PHE A 47 -5.11 19.65 12.32
N SER A 48 -4.22 20.57 11.98
CA SER A 48 -4.32 21.43 10.80
C SER A 48 -2.95 21.97 10.41
N ARG A 49 -2.86 22.62 9.25
CA ARG A 49 -1.64 23.29 8.76
C ARG A 49 -0.43 22.34 8.64
N PHE A 50 -0.69 21.09 8.23
CA PHE A 50 0.29 20.00 8.20
C PHE A 50 1.64 20.36 7.57
N MET A 51 1.59 21.10 6.46
CA MET A 51 2.78 21.51 5.71
C MET A 51 3.66 22.54 6.45
N ALA A 52 3.11 23.27 7.41
CA ALA A 52 3.81 24.31 8.18
C ALA A 52 4.10 23.91 9.62
N THR A 53 3.52 22.82 10.12
CA THR A 53 3.71 22.37 11.50
C THR A 53 4.99 21.54 11.66
N SER A 54 5.63 21.72 12.81
CA SER A 54 6.71 20.88 13.31
C SER A 54 6.45 20.52 14.77
N LEU A 55 7.09 19.44 15.17
CA LEU A 55 7.25 19.06 16.56
C LEU A 55 8.74 18.98 16.88
N THR A 56 9.10 19.06 18.16
CA THR A 56 10.45 18.79 18.61
C THR A 56 10.48 18.22 20.03
N GLN A 57 11.37 17.26 20.27
CA GLN A 57 11.64 16.76 21.60
C GLN A 57 12.73 17.61 22.26
N ARG A 58 12.37 18.29 23.35
CA ARG A 58 13.29 19.06 24.18
C ARG A 58 13.82 18.17 25.28
N ASN A 59 15.14 18.03 25.34
CA ASN A 59 15.82 17.31 26.42
C ASN A 59 16.48 18.29 27.37
N LYS A 60 16.07 18.26 28.64
CA LYS A 60 16.79 18.87 29.76
C LYS A 60 17.21 17.76 30.71
N LEU A 61 18.32 17.96 31.44
CA LEU A 61 18.90 16.98 32.37
C LEU A 61 17.89 16.37 33.38
N SER A 62 16.76 17.04 33.63
CA SER A 62 15.71 16.60 34.57
C SER A 62 14.34 16.25 33.95
N ALA A 63 14.11 16.51 32.66
CA ALA A 63 12.82 16.23 32.02
C ALA A 63 12.92 16.21 30.48
N SER A 64 12.15 15.34 29.83
CA SER A 64 11.87 15.42 28.40
C SER A 64 10.49 16.02 28.18
N ALA A 65 10.36 16.86 27.15
CA ALA A 65 9.08 17.48 26.78
C ALA A 65 8.93 17.50 25.27
N LEU A 66 7.67 17.44 24.82
CA LEU A 66 7.32 17.55 23.42
C LEU A 66 6.79 18.96 23.15
N GLU A 67 7.41 19.67 22.21
CA GLU A 67 7.02 21.01 21.80
C GLU A 67 6.43 20.96 20.39
N TYR A 68 5.41 21.77 20.15
CA TYR A 68 4.73 21.88 18.86
C TYR A 68 4.64 23.33 18.43
N GLY A 69 4.73 23.57 17.14
CA GLY A 69 4.61 24.91 16.58
C GLY A 69 4.80 24.95 15.07
N VAL A 70 4.94 26.17 14.56
CA VAL A 70 5.34 26.40 13.17
C VAL A 70 6.81 26.01 13.00
N ILE A 71 7.17 25.49 11.83
CA ILE A 71 8.56 25.20 11.48
C ILE A 71 9.41 26.46 11.64
N GLY A 72 10.52 26.36 12.37
CA GLY A 72 11.33 27.51 12.75
C GLY A 72 12.00 28.27 11.59
N SER A 73 11.98 27.72 10.37
CA SER A 73 12.49 28.39 9.16
C SER A 73 11.47 29.30 8.48
N MET A 74 10.20 29.31 8.90
CA MET A 74 9.19 30.20 8.32
C MET A 74 9.58 31.66 8.53
N SER A 75 9.62 32.45 7.45
CA SER A 75 10.12 33.83 7.51
C SER A 75 9.11 34.79 8.15
N TYR A 76 7.83 34.46 8.11
CA TYR A 76 6.76 35.27 8.68
C TYR A 76 5.57 34.38 9.09
N ILE A 77 4.98 34.69 10.24
CA ILE A 77 3.70 34.12 10.68
C ILE A 77 2.68 35.25 10.63
N PRO A 78 1.60 35.13 9.82
CA PRO A 78 0.62 36.19 9.70
C PRO A 78 -0.14 36.43 11.01
N ALA A 79 -0.59 37.67 11.21
CA ALA A 79 -1.51 37.97 12.30
C ALA A 79 -2.74 37.07 12.22
N ASN A 80 -3.22 36.61 13.38
CA ASN A 80 -4.34 35.67 13.50
C ASN A 80 -4.11 34.29 12.85
N TYR A 81 -2.86 33.89 12.60
CA TYR A 81 -2.54 32.53 12.18
C TYR A 81 -2.96 31.53 13.26
N ALA A 82 -3.82 30.58 12.89
CA ALA A 82 -4.27 29.50 13.75
C ALA A 82 -3.77 28.15 13.23
N HIS A 83 -3.23 27.35 14.16
CA HIS A 83 -2.89 25.95 13.96
C HIS A 83 -3.44 25.15 15.14
N THR A 84 -3.84 23.91 14.89
CA THR A 84 -4.46 23.03 15.88
C THR A 84 -3.71 21.72 15.96
N MET A 85 -3.79 21.09 17.12
CA MET A 85 -3.15 19.81 17.44
C MET A 85 -4.22 18.86 17.97
N ILE A 86 -4.02 17.56 17.79
CA ILE A 86 -4.87 16.52 18.38
C ILE A 86 -4.04 15.64 19.31
N VAL A 87 -4.65 15.29 20.44
CA VAL A 87 -4.23 14.20 21.32
C VAL A 87 -5.38 13.20 21.32
N PHE A 88 -5.15 12.02 20.78
CA PHE A 88 -6.13 10.95 20.69
C PHE A 88 -5.75 9.81 21.63
N TYR A 89 -6.71 9.28 22.37
CA TYR A 89 -6.51 8.18 23.31
C TYR A 89 -7.33 6.96 22.87
N SER A 90 -6.72 5.78 22.97
CA SER A 90 -7.39 4.49 22.81
C SER A 90 -6.87 3.51 23.85
N GLN A 91 -7.72 2.57 24.28
CA GLN A 91 -7.38 1.47 25.19
C GLN A 91 -7.18 0.13 24.46
N ASN A 92 -7.20 0.15 23.12
CA ASN A 92 -7.26 -1.06 22.29
C ASN A 92 -5.92 -1.38 21.57
N GLY A 93 -4.82 -0.84 22.05
CA GLY A 93 -3.49 -1.06 21.49
C GLY A 93 -3.15 -0.19 20.29
N ILE A 94 -1.92 -0.35 19.80
CA ILE A 94 -1.29 0.55 18.79
C ILE A 94 -2.06 0.53 17.47
N ASN A 95 -2.31 -0.65 16.92
CA ASN A 95 -2.92 -0.80 15.61
C ASN A 95 -4.33 -0.17 15.57
N GLU A 96 -5.18 -0.54 16.53
CA GLU A 96 -6.53 -0.01 16.64
C GLU A 96 -6.54 1.48 17.04
N GLY A 97 -5.65 1.91 17.93
CA GLY A 97 -5.54 3.31 18.33
C GLY A 97 -5.14 4.25 17.19
N ILE A 98 -4.18 3.85 16.35
CA ILE A 98 -3.80 4.59 15.14
C ILE A 98 -4.98 4.61 14.15
N ARG A 99 -5.69 3.49 13.97
CA ARG A 99 -6.85 3.43 13.10
C ARG A 99 -7.97 4.38 13.55
N GLN A 100 -8.31 4.37 14.84
CA GLN A 100 -9.37 5.22 15.40
C GLN A 100 -8.98 6.71 15.37
N TRP A 101 -7.71 7.04 15.65
CA TRP A 101 -7.18 8.39 15.44
C TRP A 101 -7.37 8.80 13.97
N GLY A 102 -6.97 7.95 13.04
CA GLY A 102 -7.11 8.16 11.61
C GLY A 102 -8.55 8.37 11.16
N GLN A 103 -9.49 7.56 11.64
CA GLN A 103 -10.93 7.73 11.40
C GLN A 103 -11.45 9.07 11.92
N THR A 104 -10.98 9.51 13.09
CA THR A 104 -11.30 10.84 13.64
C THR A 104 -10.77 11.95 12.73
N MET A 105 -9.55 11.80 12.22
CA MET A 105 -8.97 12.74 11.24
C MET A 105 -9.79 12.77 9.95
N GLN A 106 -10.12 11.61 9.38
CA GLN A 106 -10.91 11.52 8.14
C GLN A 106 -12.29 12.17 8.31
N GLN A 107 -12.98 11.90 9.42
CA GLN A 107 -14.28 12.52 9.74
C GLN A 107 -14.17 14.05 9.86
N ALA A 108 -13.16 14.55 10.55
CA ALA A 108 -12.96 15.99 10.72
C ALA A 108 -12.72 16.74 9.40
N TYR A 109 -12.20 16.03 8.40
CA TYR A 109 -11.85 16.56 7.09
C TYR A 109 -12.85 16.16 5.99
N ASN A 110 -13.96 15.51 6.35
CA ASN A 110 -14.94 14.95 5.41
C ASN A 110 -14.31 14.06 4.33
N ARG A 111 -13.20 13.39 4.66
CA ARG A 111 -12.55 12.45 3.76
C ARG A 111 -13.34 11.15 3.73
N THR A 112 -13.70 10.71 2.53
CA THR A 112 -14.32 9.41 2.27
C THR A 112 -13.33 8.50 1.55
N ASN A 113 -13.60 7.19 1.56
CA ASN A 113 -12.84 6.23 0.78
C ASN A 113 -13.41 6.02 -0.63
N GLU A 114 -14.34 6.86 -1.09
CA GLU A 114 -15.04 6.65 -2.37
C GLU A 114 -14.07 6.59 -3.54
N HIS A 115 -13.15 7.55 -3.67
CA HIS A 115 -12.18 7.54 -4.77
C HIS A 115 -11.19 6.39 -4.63
N ARG A 116 -10.72 6.06 -3.41
CA ARG A 116 -9.84 4.92 -3.16
C ARG A 116 -10.48 3.60 -3.59
N LEU A 117 -11.74 3.38 -3.22
CA LEU A 117 -12.47 2.14 -3.53
C LEU A 117 -12.83 2.01 -5.01
N ASN A 118 -12.92 3.12 -5.75
CA ASN A 118 -13.23 3.13 -7.18
C ASN A 118 -12.01 3.40 -8.06
N ASP A 119 -10.80 3.45 -7.50
CA ASP A 119 -9.59 3.70 -8.27
C ASP A 119 -9.20 2.45 -9.09
N LEU A 120 -9.09 2.61 -10.41
CA LEU A 120 -8.70 1.54 -11.32
C LEU A 120 -7.34 0.95 -10.93
N THR A 121 -6.37 1.82 -10.61
CA THR A 121 -4.98 1.41 -10.35
C THR A 121 -4.83 0.71 -9.01
N ILE A 122 -5.80 0.89 -8.12
CA ILE A 122 -5.87 0.15 -6.87
C ILE A 122 -6.52 -1.20 -7.17
N ASN A 123 -7.67 -1.26 -7.83
CA ASN A 123 -8.47 -2.49 -7.88
C ASN A 123 -7.98 -3.56 -8.87
N TYR A 124 -7.30 -3.17 -9.94
CA TYR A 124 -6.93 -4.09 -11.01
C TYR A 124 -5.40 -4.21 -11.16
N LEU A 125 -4.95 -5.34 -11.68
CA LEU A 125 -3.56 -5.58 -12.02
C LEU A 125 -3.10 -4.56 -13.09
N GLY A 126 -1.98 -3.88 -12.83
CA GLY A 126 -1.33 -2.98 -13.78
C GLY A 126 0.10 -3.41 -14.10
N TYR A 127 0.73 -2.72 -15.04
CA TYR A 127 2.15 -2.89 -15.35
C TYR A 127 2.92 -1.62 -15.00
N TYR A 128 4.04 -1.73 -14.27
CA TYR A 128 4.82 -0.57 -13.81
C TYR A 128 6.21 -0.51 -14.45
N THR A 129 6.65 0.72 -14.74
CA THR A 129 8.00 1.00 -15.22
C THR A 129 8.84 1.84 -14.24
N ASP A 130 8.43 1.88 -12.96
CA ASP A 130 9.11 2.58 -11.85
C ASP A 130 10.55 2.10 -11.64
N ASN A 131 11.30 2.87 -10.83
CA ASN A 131 12.67 2.57 -10.45
C ASN A 131 12.79 1.24 -9.68
N GLY A 132 12.99 0.17 -10.44
CA GLY A 132 13.13 -1.21 -10.05
C GLY A 132 12.63 -2.15 -11.14
N GLY A 133 11.76 -1.67 -12.03
CA GLY A 133 11.23 -2.40 -13.18
C GLY A 133 12.26 -2.59 -14.30
N TYR A 134 12.07 -3.65 -15.08
CA TYR A 134 12.95 -4.02 -16.19
C TYR A 134 13.08 -2.92 -17.24
N TYR A 135 11.99 -2.18 -17.53
CA TYR A 135 11.97 -1.10 -18.53
C TYR A 135 12.16 0.31 -17.95
N TYR A 136 12.67 0.45 -16.73
CA TYR A 136 13.07 1.76 -16.19
C TYR A 136 14.34 2.27 -16.88
N TYR A 137 14.22 3.30 -17.74
CA TYR A 137 15.29 3.77 -18.65
C TYR A 137 15.93 2.64 -19.48
N ASN A 138 15.13 1.64 -19.86
CA ASN A 138 15.53 0.49 -20.64
C ASN A 138 14.38 0.10 -21.58
N THR A 139 14.71 -0.37 -22.78
CA THR A 139 13.76 -0.81 -23.81
C THR A 139 14.12 -2.20 -24.29
N GLU A 140 13.22 -2.83 -25.06
CA GLU A 140 13.64 -3.97 -25.89
C GLU A 140 14.74 -3.54 -26.86
N GLN A 141 15.63 -4.48 -27.18
CA GLN A 141 16.77 -4.19 -28.05
C GLN A 141 16.28 -3.68 -29.41
N GLU A 142 16.89 -2.59 -29.89
CA GLU A 142 16.56 -1.96 -31.19
C GLU A 142 15.13 -1.37 -31.28
N MET A 143 14.43 -1.24 -30.15
CA MET A 143 13.08 -0.66 -30.08
C MET A 143 13.06 0.64 -29.30
N ASN A 144 12.09 1.50 -29.60
CA ASN A 144 11.72 2.63 -28.74
C ASN A 144 10.71 2.20 -27.67
N TYR A 145 10.33 3.15 -26.80
CA TYR A 145 9.37 2.87 -25.73
C TYR A 145 7.96 2.63 -26.23
N GLU A 146 7.53 3.31 -27.29
CA GLU A 146 6.21 3.09 -27.90
C GLU A 146 6.05 1.63 -28.33
N GLU A 147 7.04 1.08 -29.03
CA GLU A 147 7.07 -0.32 -29.47
C GLU A 147 7.20 -1.28 -28.29
N THR A 148 8.10 -0.96 -27.34
CA THR A 148 8.32 -1.78 -26.15
C THR A 148 7.04 -1.92 -25.33
N MET A 149 6.31 -0.83 -25.07
CA MET A 149 5.10 -0.88 -24.24
C MET A 149 3.95 -1.61 -24.94
N VAL A 150 3.81 -1.49 -26.26
CA VAL A 150 2.86 -2.31 -27.04
C VAL A 150 3.22 -3.79 -26.95
N ASN A 151 4.51 -4.13 -27.02
CA ASN A 151 4.96 -5.51 -26.86
C ASN A 151 4.74 -6.05 -25.45
N VAL A 152 4.95 -5.24 -24.41
CA VAL A 152 4.62 -5.62 -23.02
C VAL A 152 3.15 -6.00 -22.90
N ALA A 153 2.24 -5.13 -23.39
CA ALA A 153 0.80 -5.36 -23.29
C ALA A 153 0.33 -6.61 -24.04
N HIS A 154 0.94 -6.92 -25.20
CA HIS A 154 0.51 -8.04 -26.04
C HIS A 154 1.24 -9.36 -25.78
N ARG A 155 2.49 -9.33 -25.32
CA ARG A 155 3.34 -10.52 -25.19
C ARG A 155 3.39 -11.08 -23.77
N ILE A 156 3.09 -10.28 -22.75
CA ILE A 156 2.92 -10.78 -21.39
C ILE A 156 1.45 -11.15 -21.21
N PRO A 157 1.09 -12.44 -21.10
CA PRO A 157 -0.31 -12.89 -21.05
C PRO A 157 -0.93 -12.67 -19.66
N LEU A 158 -0.96 -11.42 -19.21
CA LEU A 158 -1.59 -10.97 -17.97
C LEU A 158 -2.69 -9.95 -18.29
N PRO A 159 -3.78 -9.94 -17.51
CA PRO A 159 -4.89 -9.00 -17.71
C PRO A 159 -4.52 -7.62 -17.14
N PHE A 160 -3.61 -6.89 -17.79
CA PHE A 160 -3.25 -5.54 -17.38
C PHE A 160 -4.37 -4.55 -17.73
N HIS A 161 -4.84 -3.81 -16.73
CA HIS A 161 -5.87 -2.77 -16.89
C HIS A 161 -5.30 -1.37 -17.03
N TYR A 162 -4.01 -1.18 -16.78
CA TYR A 162 -3.32 0.08 -16.99
C TYR A 162 -1.81 -0.15 -17.10
N ILE A 163 -1.11 0.82 -17.70
CA ILE A 163 0.35 0.85 -17.78
C ILE A 163 0.84 2.16 -17.18
N GLN A 164 1.81 2.07 -16.27
CA GLN A 164 2.49 3.22 -15.69
C GLN A 164 3.71 3.61 -16.53
N LEU A 165 3.82 4.91 -16.82
CA LEU A 165 4.95 5.53 -17.49
C LEU A 165 5.77 6.31 -16.46
N ASP A 166 6.97 5.82 -16.15
CA ASP A 166 7.86 6.47 -15.18
C ASP A 166 8.62 7.67 -15.79
N SER A 167 9.43 8.35 -15.01
CA SER A 167 10.24 9.53 -15.29
C SER A 167 11.02 9.59 -16.60
N TRP A 168 11.12 8.53 -17.39
CA TRP A 168 11.78 8.50 -18.69
C TRP A 168 10.97 9.17 -19.82
N TRP A 169 9.65 9.34 -19.68
CA TRP A 169 8.76 9.72 -20.80
C TRP A 169 8.71 11.22 -21.19
N TYR A 170 9.13 12.13 -20.29
CA TYR A 170 9.03 13.58 -20.49
C TYR A 170 10.39 14.29 -20.45
N PHE A 171 10.38 15.58 -20.83
CA PHE A 171 11.59 16.41 -20.88
C PHE A 171 12.07 16.83 -19.48
N LYS A 172 13.37 16.71 -19.27
CA LYS A 172 14.03 17.08 -18.02
C LYS A 172 14.89 18.32 -18.20
N GLY A 173 14.91 19.16 -17.16
CA GLY A 173 15.74 20.36 -17.08
C GLY A 173 16.81 20.24 -16.00
N ILE A 174 17.09 21.37 -15.35
CA ILE A 174 18.07 21.46 -14.26
C ILE A 174 17.81 20.39 -13.19
N GLY A 175 18.88 19.70 -12.77
CA GLY A 175 18.84 18.66 -11.74
C GLY A 175 18.11 17.37 -12.14
N ASN A 176 17.69 17.23 -13.40
CA ASN A 176 16.76 16.20 -13.87
C ASN A 176 15.32 16.38 -13.34
N GLY A 177 14.94 17.60 -12.94
CA GLY A 177 13.54 17.96 -12.67
C GLY A 177 12.73 18.11 -13.96
N VAL A 178 11.42 18.25 -13.85
CA VAL A 178 10.52 18.35 -15.01
C VAL A 178 10.68 19.74 -15.65
N SER A 179 11.12 19.79 -16.90
CA SER A 179 11.16 21.04 -17.68
C SER A 179 9.89 21.21 -18.51
N GLN A 180 9.42 20.13 -19.14
CA GLN A 180 8.17 20.08 -19.89
C GLN A 180 7.57 18.68 -19.76
N TRP A 181 6.33 18.59 -19.30
CA TRP A 181 5.63 17.35 -19.01
C TRP A 181 4.79 16.92 -20.21
N THR A 182 5.50 16.64 -21.32
CA THR A 182 4.92 16.14 -22.57
C THR A 182 5.76 14.98 -23.10
N ALA A 183 5.15 14.14 -23.92
CA ALA A 183 5.81 13.03 -24.59
C ALA A 183 7.01 13.51 -25.40
N ARG A 184 8.15 12.86 -25.21
CA ARG A 184 9.35 13.12 -26.01
C ARG A 184 9.26 12.38 -27.37
N PRO A 185 9.43 13.08 -28.51
CA PRO A 185 9.33 12.44 -29.84
C PRO A 185 10.39 11.38 -30.13
N ASP A 186 11.52 11.38 -29.43
CA ASP A 186 12.57 10.37 -29.64
C ASP A 186 12.26 9.01 -28.98
N ILE A 187 11.24 8.94 -28.12
CA ILE A 187 10.77 7.70 -27.48
C ILE A 187 9.32 7.35 -27.83
N PHE A 188 8.50 8.37 -28.16
CA PHE A 188 7.11 8.26 -28.62
C PHE A 188 6.96 9.05 -29.92
N PRO A 189 7.43 8.54 -31.06
CA PRO A 189 7.45 9.26 -32.33
C PRO A 189 6.04 9.69 -32.77
N ASP A 190 5.01 8.91 -32.44
CA ASP A 190 3.62 9.20 -32.79
C ASP A 190 2.83 9.84 -31.63
N GLY A 191 3.45 9.96 -30.45
CA GLY A 191 2.88 10.58 -29.25
C GLY A 191 1.92 9.67 -28.46
N LEU A 192 1.64 10.07 -27.22
CA LEU A 192 0.90 9.22 -26.26
C LEU A 192 -0.56 8.92 -26.68
N ALA A 193 -1.22 9.80 -27.44
CA ALA A 193 -2.57 9.53 -27.93
C ALA A 193 -2.59 8.40 -28.99
N ILE A 194 -1.51 8.24 -29.76
CA ILE A 194 -1.36 7.11 -30.68
C ILE A 194 -1.02 5.84 -29.90
N LEU A 195 -0.08 5.93 -28.95
CA LEU A 195 0.23 4.82 -28.04
C LEU A 195 -1.04 4.27 -27.37
N HIS A 196 -1.86 5.15 -26.76
CA HIS A 196 -3.10 4.77 -26.08
C HIS A 196 -4.04 3.97 -26.99
N ARG A 197 -4.19 4.37 -28.27
CA ARG A 197 -4.96 3.61 -29.27
C ARG A 197 -4.32 2.28 -29.63
N ARG A 198 -2.98 2.22 -29.75
CA ARG A 198 -2.23 0.98 -30.04
C ARG A 198 -2.28 -0.03 -28.88
N LEU A 199 -2.48 0.45 -27.65
CA LEU A 199 -2.74 -0.33 -26.45
C LEU A 199 -4.23 -0.66 -26.26
N GLU A 200 -5.04 -0.59 -27.33
CA GLU A 200 -6.48 -0.88 -27.28
C GLU A 200 -7.25 -0.03 -26.23
N ASN A 201 -6.76 1.18 -25.99
CA ASN A 201 -7.26 2.14 -25.00
C ASN A 201 -7.04 1.74 -23.54
N ILE A 202 -6.10 0.83 -23.23
CA ILE A 202 -5.65 0.58 -21.86
C ILE A 202 -5.23 1.91 -21.20
N PRO A 203 -5.87 2.33 -20.09
CA PRO A 203 -5.53 3.55 -19.38
C PRO A 203 -4.05 3.68 -18.99
N LEU A 204 -3.58 4.92 -18.87
CA LEU A 204 -2.21 5.22 -18.48
C LEU A 204 -2.17 5.82 -17.07
N ALA A 205 -1.14 5.46 -16.31
CA ALA A 205 -0.66 6.17 -15.14
C ALA A 205 0.66 6.85 -15.49
N ALA A 206 0.94 8.04 -14.95
CA ALA A 206 2.16 8.74 -15.33
C ALA A 206 2.82 9.48 -14.17
N HIS A 207 4.13 9.28 -14.08
CA HIS A 207 5.02 9.88 -13.10
C HIS A 207 5.33 11.36 -13.37
N ASN A 208 5.52 12.12 -12.31
CA ASN A 208 6.08 13.48 -12.30
C ASN A 208 7.10 13.65 -11.16
N ARG A 209 8.27 14.27 -11.44
CA ARG A 209 9.26 14.66 -10.41
C ARG A 209 8.90 15.99 -9.76
N TYR A 210 9.86 16.56 -9.04
CA TYR A 210 9.92 17.99 -8.77
C TYR A 210 10.05 18.81 -10.09
N TRP A 211 9.60 20.06 -10.07
CA TRP A 211 9.67 20.97 -11.22
C TRP A 211 11.05 21.63 -11.32
N ALA A 212 11.67 21.58 -12.49
CA ALA A 212 12.97 22.21 -12.70
C ALA A 212 12.84 23.73 -12.76
N TYR A 213 13.88 24.46 -12.32
CA TYR A 213 13.90 25.93 -12.40
C TYR A 213 13.66 26.44 -13.82
N ASP A 214 14.19 25.77 -14.83
CA ASP A 214 14.07 26.10 -16.26
C ASP A 214 12.80 25.51 -16.92
N THR A 215 11.79 25.13 -16.12
CA THR A 215 10.52 24.68 -16.67
C THR A 215 9.89 25.71 -17.61
N VAL A 216 9.39 25.25 -18.76
CA VAL A 216 8.77 26.11 -19.77
C VAL A 216 7.46 26.73 -19.27
N TYR A 217 6.79 26.07 -18.33
CA TYR A 217 5.49 26.49 -17.81
C TYR A 217 5.55 27.83 -17.05
N LYS A 218 6.70 28.20 -16.46
CA LYS A 218 6.86 29.47 -15.74
C LYS A 218 6.75 30.71 -16.64
N GLN A 219 6.76 30.55 -17.97
CA GLN A 219 6.55 31.63 -18.93
C GLN A 219 5.07 32.03 -19.06
N LYS A 220 4.16 31.10 -18.77
CA LYS A 220 2.71 31.29 -18.90
C LYS A 220 1.99 31.33 -17.54
N TYR A 221 2.52 30.62 -16.56
CA TYR A 221 1.88 30.39 -15.26
C TYR A 221 2.74 30.88 -14.09
N ALA A 222 2.11 31.06 -12.95
CA ALA A 222 2.71 31.51 -11.71
C ALA A 222 3.49 30.38 -11.03
N PHE A 223 4.82 30.52 -11.01
CA PHE A 223 5.73 29.61 -10.34
C PHE A 223 6.54 30.34 -9.26
N ALA A 224 6.63 29.74 -8.08
CA ALA A 224 7.67 30.07 -7.11
C ALA A 224 9.01 29.51 -7.63
N LEU A 225 10.08 30.28 -7.47
CA LEU A 225 11.39 29.95 -8.04
C LEU A 225 12.45 29.85 -6.95
N ASP A 226 13.34 28.87 -7.08
CA ASP A 226 14.53 28.70 -6.25
C ASP A 226 15.74 28.48 -7.15
N VAL A 227 16.40 29.59 -7.48
CA VAL A 227 17.59 29.60 -8.35
C VAL A 227 18.73 28.79 -7.74
N ALA A 228 18.92 28.90 -6.43
CA ALA A 228 20.06 28.28 -5.74
C ALA A 228 19.97 26.75 -5.78
N ASN A 229 18.77 26.20 -5.66
CA ASN A 229 18.54 24.75 -5.69
C ASN A 229 18.07 24.23 -7.05
N GLY A 230 17.97 25.10 -8.06
CA GLY A 230 17.59 24.72 -9.43
C GLY A 230 16.16 24.22 -9.57
N LYS A 231 15.24 24.67 -8.71
CA LYS A 231 13.85 24.18 -8.64
C LYS A 231 12.84 25.30 -8.86
N ALA A 232 11.64 24.90 -9.28
CA ALA A 232 10.45 25.74 -9.31
C ALA A 232 9.28 24.97 -8.68
N LEU A 233 8.17 25.66 -8.45
CA LEU A 233 6.93 25.04 -8.00
C LEU A 233 5.72 25.87 -8.45
N PRO A 234 4.68 25.27 -9.06
CA PRO A 234 3.46 26.01 -9.38
C PRO A 234 2.82 26.52 -8.08
N ILE A 235 2.49 27.82 -8.04
CA ILE A 235 1.88 28.44 -6.84
C ILE A 235 0.45 27.94 -6.64
N GLY A 236 -0.25 27.61 -7.73
CA GLY A 236 -1.60 27.04 -7.67
C GLY A 236 -2.74 28.06 -7.63
N ASN A 237 -2.47 29.32 -7.99
CA ASN A 237 -3.45 30.41 -8.04
C ASN A 237 -3.91 30.78 -9.46
N ASP A 238 -3.59 29.93 -10.46
CA ASP A 238 -3.98 30.09 -11.86
C ASP A 238 -4.43 28.75 -12.48
N SER A 239 -4.56 28.69 -13.82
CA SER A 239 -5.08 27.52 -14.53
C SER A 239 -4.07 26.39 -14.75
N PHE A 240 -2.83 26.49 -14.25
CA PHE A 240 -1.75 25.54 -14.58
C PHE A 240 -2.17 24.07 -14.46
N TRP A 241 -2.67 23.66 -13.29
CA TRP A 241 -3.03 22.26 -13.03
C TRP A 241 -4.21 21.80 -13.87
N MET A 242 -5.20 22.66 -14.10
CA MET A 242 -6.35 22.34 -14.94
C MET A 242 -5.90 22.12 -16.39
N ASP A 243 -5.10 23.03 -16.94
CA ASP A 243 -4.62 22.95 -18.32
C ASP A 243 -3.75 21.70 -18.51
N LEU A 244 -2.85 21.41 -17.55
CA LEU A 244 -2.00 20.21 -17.56
C LEU A 244 -2.83 18.92 -17.57
N PHE A 245 -3.84 18.83 -16.72
CA PHE A 245 -4.66 17.63 -16.57
C PHE A 245 -5.66 17.44 -17.71
N VAL A 246 -6.23 18.51 -18.27
CA VAL A 246 -7.08 18.43 -19.47
C VAL A 246 -6.26 17.91 -20.66
N GLU A 247 -5.04 18.40 -20.84
CA GLU A 247 -4.13 17.89 -21.86
C GLU A 247 -3.83 16.40 -21.62
N ALA A 248 -3.58 16.02 -20.36
CA ALA A 248 -3.25 14.67 -19.96
C ALA A 248 -4.36 13.64 -20.26
N ARG A 249 -5.61 14.04 -20.05
CA ARG A 249 -6.79 13.20 -20.33
C ARG A 249 -6.92 12.82 -21.81
N ASN A 250 -6.45 13.67 -22.73
CA ASN A 250 -6.55 13.42 -24.17
C ASN A 250 -5.73 12.23 -24.65
N TRP A 251 -4.75 11.78 -23.87
CA TRP A 251 -3.95 10.60 -24.17
C TRP A 251 -4.19 9.43 -23.20
N GLY A 252 -5.28 9.47 -22.43
CA GLY A 252 -5.73 8.32 -21.64
C GLY A 252 -5.22 8.25 -20.20
N LEU A 253 -4.68 9.34 -19.65
CA LEU A 253 -4.26 9.37 -18.25
C LEU A 253 -5.44 9.21 -17.28
N VAL A 254 -5.30 8.31 -16.31
CA VAL A 254 -6.25 8.12 -15.20
C VAL A 254 -5.63 8.33 -13.81
N LEU A 255 -4.30 8.28 -13.72
CA LEU A 255 -3.56 8.48 -12.47
C LEU A 255 -2.33 9.37 -12.68
N TYR A 256 -2.26 10.47 -11.94
CA TYR A 256 -1.08 11.31 -11.84
C TYR A 256 -0.25 10.92 -10.61
N GLU A 257 0.98 10.48 -10.82
CA GLU A 257 1.91 10.21 -9.73
C GLU A 257 2.78 11.44 -9.45
N GLN A 258 2.62 12.05 -8.28
CA GLN A 258 3.52 13.07 -7.78
C GLN A 258 4.62 12.42 -6.94
N ASP A 259 5.78 12.22 -7.57
CA ASP A 259 6.99 11.70 -6.95
C ASP A 259 7.92 12.83 -6.51
N TRP A 260 9.03 12.49 -5.85
CA TRP A 260 10.05 13.40 -5.33
C TRP A 260 9.46 14.45 -4.39
N LEU A 261 8.35 14.13 -3.71
CA LEU A 261 7.67 15.05 -2.79
C LEU A 261 8.60 15.52 -1.69
N ASN A 262 9.41 14.62 -1.11
CA ASN A 262 10.43 14.97 -0.13
C ASN A 262 11.46 15.95 -0.71
N VAL A 263 12.00 15.71 -1.90
CA VAL A 263 13.02 16.55 -2.53
C VAL A 263 12.46 17.91 -2.93
N GLN A 264 11.27 17.95 -3.52
CA GLN A 264 10.57 19.20 -3.82
C GLN A 264 10.26 20.00 -2.55
N THR A 265 10.10 19.37 -1.39
CA THR A 265 9.75 20.06 -0.14
C THR A 265 10.96 20.45 0.70
N ILE A 266 11.96 19.57 0.80
CA ILE A 266 13.17 19.73 1.62
C ILE A 266 14.17 20.63 0.91
N ASP A 267 14.41 20.41 -0.39
CA ASP A 267 15.47 21.11 -1.11
C ASP A 267 14.99 22.42 -1.75
N PHE A 268 13.67 22.64 -1.82
CA PHE A 268 13.11 23.90 -2.31
C PHE A 268 12.93 24.85 -1.12
N LEU A 269 13.72 25.92 -1.08
CA LEU A 269 13.68 26.87 0.02
C LEU A 269 12.30 27.50 0.24
N PRO A 270 11.54 27.90 -0.80
CA PRO A 270 10.24 28.55 -0.60
C PRO A 270 9.21 27.72 0.19
N THR A 271 9.18 26.39 0.06
CA THR A 271 8.28 25.54 0.88
C THR A 271 8.68 25.47 2.35
N ARG A 272 9.86 25.99 2.71
CA ARG A 272 10.38 26.02 4.08
C ARG A 272 10.32 27.41 4.70
N THR A 273 10.09 28.44 3.91
CA THR A 273 10.09 29.85 4.33
C THR A 273 8.74 30.52 4.18
N ASP A 274 7.90 30.03 3.26
CA ASP A 274 6.50 30.42 3.09
C ASP A 274 5.56 29.44 3.80
N ILE A 275 4.75 29.97 4.72
CA ILE A 275 3.87 29.20 5.59
C ILE A 275 2.68 28.56 4.85
N ASN A 276 2.34 29.03 3.65
CA ASN A 276 1.18 28.56 2.89
C ASN A 276 1.55 27.78 1.63
N LEU A 277 2.71 28.07 1.02
CA LEU A 277 3.04 27.59 -0.32
C LEU A 277 2.92 26.06 -0.49
N GLY A 278 3.43 25.27 0.46
CA GLY A 278 3.35 23.80 0.38
C GLY A 278 1.92 23.26 0.37
N ALA A 279 1.03 23.84 1.17
CA ALA A 279 -0.38 23.45 1.20
C ALA A 279 -1.12 23.95 -0.05
N GLN A 280 -0.86 25.18 -0.49
CA GLN A 280 -1.48 25.76 -1.71
C GLN A 280 -1.13 24.94 -2.96
N TRP A 281 0.13 24.53 -3.10
CA TRP A 281 0.57 23.67 -4.19
C TRP A 281 -0.22 22.35 -4.23
N LEU A 282 -0.27 21.60 -3.12
CA LEU A 282 -0.93 20.30 -3.11
C LEU A 282 -2.46 20.40 -3.25
N MET A 283 -3.08 21.39 -2.60
CA MET A 283 -4.53 21.59 -2.69
C MET A 283 -4.97 22.05 -4.09
N SER A 284 -4.19 22.90 -4.76
CA SER A 284 -4.52 23.34 -6.13
C SER A 284 -4.42 22.20 -7.15
N MET A 285 -3.40 21.35 -7.03
CA MET A 285 -3.29 20.10 -7.81
C MET A 285 -4.50 19.20 -7.53
N GLY A 286 -4.84 19.01 -6.26
CA GLY A 286 -6.01 18.24 -5.83
C GLY A 286 -7.35 18.75 -6.39
N ALA A 287 -7.57 20.06 -6.33
CA ALA A 287 -8.79 20.68 -6.81
C ALA A 287 -8.98 20.54 -8.33
N ALA A 288 -7.89 20.64 -9.10
CA ALA A 288 -7.94 20.39 -10.53
C ALA A 288 -8.20 18.91 -10.85
N ALA A 289 -7.56 17.99 -10.11
CA ALA A 289 -7.78 16.56 -10.25
C ALA A 289 -9.24 16.17 -9.97
N GLU A 290 -9.86 16.77 -8.94
CA GLU A 290 -11.26 16.53 -8.60
C GLU A 290 -12.20 16.91 -9.75
N GLN A 291 -12.02 18.11 -10.31
CA GLN A 291 -12.88 18.64 -11.36
C GLN A 291 -12.88 17.79 -12.65
N ILE A 292 -11.80 17.07 -12.93
CA ILE A 292 -11.67 16.27 -14.16
C ILE A 292 -11.70 14.75 -13.92
N GLY A 293 -11.91 14.32 -12.67
CA GLY A 293 -11.96 12.91 -12.32
C GLY A 293 -10.62 12.17 -12.45
N MET A 294 -9.53 12.80 -12.05
CA MET A 294 -8.17 12.23 -12.05
C MET A 294 -7.78 11.81 -10.63
N ASN A 295 -7.22 10.62 -10.46
CA ASN A 295 -6.66 10.21 -9.18
C ASN A 295 -5.18 10.61 -9.08
N ILE A 296 -4.67 10.68 -7.85
CA ILE A 296 -3.29 11.07 -7.53
C ILE A 296 -2.63 10.00 -6.66
N GLN A 297 -1.42 9.59 -7.04
CA GLN A 297 -0.49 8.80 -6.23
C GLN A 297 0.56 9.74 -5.63
N TYR A 298 0.84 9.60 -4.33
CA TYR A 298 1.97 10.29 -3.68
C TYR A 298 3.18 9.38 -3.54
N CYS A 299 4.34 9.89 -3.93
CA CYS A 299 5.60 9.15 -3.88
C CYS A 299 6.74 9.92 -3.21
N MET A 300 7.62 9.16 -2.54
CA MET A 300 8.67 9.69 -1.67
C MET A 300 8.13 10.74 -0.68
N SER A 301 6.97 10.46 -0.09
CA SER A 301 6.23 11.45 0.67
C SER A 301 6.74 11.56 2.12
N LEU A 302 6.60 12.74 2.72
CA LEU A 302 6.87 12.97 4.13
C LEU A 302 5.55 12.78 4.91
N PRO A 303 5.58 12.53 6.23
CA PRO A 303 4.34 12.39 7.02
C PRO A 303 3.37 13.57 6.87
N ARG A 304 3.89 14.79 6.68
CA ARG A 304 3.11 16.00 6.36
C ARG A 304 2.31 15.91 5.05
N HIS A 305 2.82 15.23 4.02
CA HIS A 305 2.11 15.03 2.76
C HIS A 305 0.97 14.02 2.95
N ILE A 306 1.24 12.94 3.70
CA ILE A 306 0.21 11.97 4.07
C ILE A 306 -0.92 12.64 4.84
N LEU A 307 -0.62 13.46 5.85
CA LEU A 307 -1.63 14.21 6.57
C LEU A 307 -2.35 15.23 5.66
N GLN A 308 -1.63 15.91 4.77
CA GLN A 308 -2.23 16.88 3.83
C GLN A 308 -3.21 16.22 2.84
N ALA A 309 -3.10 14.91 2.60
CA ALA A 309 -4.06 14.16 1.78
C ALA A 309 -5.48 14.10 2.40
N LEU A 310 -5.64 14.44 3.68
CA LEU A 310 -6.95 14.61 4.31
C LEU A 310 -7.82 15.66 3.56
N ASP A 311 -7.19 16.73 3.08
CA ASP A 311 -7.86 17.81 2.32
C ASP A 311 -7.97 17.51 0.81
N ILE A 312 -7.47 16.36 0.34
CA ILE A 312 -7.33 16.05 -1.08
C ILE A 312 -7.93 14.67 -1.39
N PRO A 313 -9.25 14.59 -1.62
CA PRO A 313 -9.96 13.32 -1.84
C PRO A 313 -9.39 12.47 -2.99
N ARG A 314 -8.84 13.11 -4.03
CA ARG A 314 -8.21 12.43 -5.17
C ARG A 314 -6.85 11.82 -4.91
N VAL A 315 -6.22 12.10 -3.78
CA VAL A 315 -5.06 11.29 -3.37
C VAL A 315 -5.61 9.99 -2.82
N THR A 316 -5.47 8.91 -3.59
CA THR A 316 -6.08 7.61 -3.29
C THR A 316 -5.08 6.64 -2.66
N HIS A 317 -3.78 6.82 -2.94
CA HIS A 317 -2.71 5.96 -2.44
C HIS A 317 -1.37 6.69 -2.36
N ALA A 318 -0.45 6.10 -1.60
CA ALA A 318 0.92 6.58 -1.49
C ALA A 318 1.91 5.42 -1.40
N ARG A 319 3.11 5.60 -1.97
CA ARG A 319 4.23 4.66 -1.77
C ARG A 319 4.66 4.68 -0.30
N VAL A 320 4.67 3.49 0.30
CA VAL A 320 4.97 3.26 1.72
C VAL A 320 6.29 2.51 1.96
N SER A 321 7.04 2.25 0.90
CA SER A 321 8.40 1.69 0.94
C SER A 321 9.46 2.70 0.46
N ASP A 322 10.72 2.23 0.39
CA ASP A 322 11.75 2.83 -0.47
C ASP A 322 11.58 2.41 -1.95
N ASP A 323 12.37 2.96 -2.87
CA ASP A 323 12.37 2.49 -4.27
C ASP A 323 12.83 1.02 -4.36
N TYR A 324 12.18 0.20 -5.18
CA TYR A 324 12.52 -1.21 -5.37
C TYR A 324 13.95 -1.43 -5.90
N ALA A 325 14.46 -0.50 -6.71
CA ALA A 325 15.85 -0.52 -7.16
C ALA A 325 16.88 -0.48 -6.01
N VAL A 326 16.54 0.12 -4.86
CA VAL A 326 17.41 0.11 -3.68
C VAL A 326 17.59 -1.32 -3.18
N HIS A 327 16.50 -2.10 -3.12
CA HIS A 327 16.53 -3.50 -2.74
C HIS A 327 17.35 -4.36 -3.72
N LEU A 328 17.15 -4.17 -5.03
CA LEU A 328 17.88 -4.90 -6.07
C LEU A 328 19.40 -4.65 -6.06
N ARG A 329 19.83 -3.50 -5.53
CA ARG A 329 21.25 -3.11 -5.40
C ARG A 329 21.85 -3.48 -4.04
N ASP A 330 21.02 -3.49 -3.00
CA ASP A 330 21.41 -3.82 -1.63
C ASP A 330 20.29 -4.61 -0.94
N SER A 331 20.44 -5.93 -0.91
CA SER A 331 19.45 -6.83 -0.31
C SER A 331 19.29 -6.66 1.21
N THR A 332 20.16 -5.90 1.88
CA THR A 332 20.00 -5.56 3.30
C THR A 332 18.99 -4.45 3.53
N ARG A 333 18.63 -3.72 2.46
CA ARG A 333 17.58 -2.71 2.45
C ARG A 333 16.32 -3.32 1.84
N SER A 334 15.59 -4.06 2.67
CA SER A 334 14.29 -4.61 2.30
C SER A 334 13.33 -3.49 1.91
N GLN A 335 12.69 -3.64 0.75
CA GLN A 335 11.66 -2.70 0.28
C GLN A 335 10.25 -3.19 0.65
N TRP A 336 10.07 -4.50 0.85
CA TRP A 336 8.79 -5.14 1.19
C TRP A 336 8.31 -4.92 2.64
N ASN A 337 9.13 -4.41 3.56
CA ASN A 337 8.82 -4.36 4.98
C ASN A 337 7.96 -3.13 5.37
N ILE A 338 6.80 -2.99 4.73
CA ILE A 338 5.95 -1.81 4.76
C ILE A 338 5.00 -1.71 5.97
N GLY A 339 5.08 -2.63 6.95
CA GLY A 339 4.02 -2.84 7.96
C GLY A 339 3.65 -1.61 8.79
N ILE A 340 4.64 -0.84 9.26
CA ILE A 340 4.42 0.39 10.06
C ILE A 340 3.92 1.54 9.17
N SER A 341 4.52 1.71 8.00
CA SER A 341 4.16 2.76 7.06
C SER A 341 2.73 2.59 6.52
N SER A 342 2.33 1.33 6.32
CA SER A 342 0.98 0.96 5.90
C SER A 342 -0.08 1.37 6.93
N MET A 343 0.23 1.29 8.24
CA MET A 343 -0.68 1.78 9.28
C MET A 343 -0.98 3.27 9.12
N LEU A 344 0.05 4.09 8.88
CA LEU A 344 -0.11 5.54 8.76
C LEU A 344 -0.91 5.91 7.51
N ALA A 345 -0.59 5.31 6.36
CA ALA A 345 -1.29 5.60 5.12
C ALA A 345 -2.77 5.20 5.20
N ASP A 346 -3.07 4.00 5.69
CA ASP A 346 -4.45 3.50 5.80
C ASP A 346 -5.29 4.27 6.83
N ALA A 347 -4.67 4.66 7.95
CA ALA A 347 -5.33 5.50 8.96
C ALA A 347 -5.84 6.82 8.37
N ILE A 348 -5.17 7.37 7.36
CA ILE A 348 -5.58 8.60 6.67
C ILE A 348 -6.45 8.31 5.43
N GLY A 349 -6.83 7.05 5.19
CA GLY A 349 -7.71 6.66 4.08
C GLY A 349 -6.98 6.56 2.73
N LEU A 350 -5.66 6.35 2.75
CA LEU A 350 -4.87 6.05 1.56
C LEU A 350 -4.61 4.56 1.46
N ALA A 351 -4.62 3.99 0.25
CA ALA A 351 -4.11 2.63 0.08
C ALA A 351 -2.56 2.65 0.13
N PRO A 352 -1.93 1.80 0.95
CA PRO A 352 -0.47 1.63 0.94
C PRO A 352 0.00 0.98 -0.37
N PHE A 353 0.80 1.68 -1.16
CA PHE A 353 1.47 1.10 -2.33
C PHE A 353 2.85 0.58 -1.93
N LYS A 354 3.12 -0.71 -2.17
CA LYS A 354 4.44 -1.33 -1.93
C LYS A 354 5.46 -0.63 -2.82
N ASP A 355 5.55 -1.02 -4.09
CA ASP A 355 6.24 -0.36 -5.21
C ASP A 355 6.13 -1.35 -6.39
N VAL A 356 6.78 -1.07 -7.51
CA VAL A 356 7.09 -2.08 -8.53
C VAL A 356 7.80 -3.31 -7.93
N LEU A 357 7.71 -4.44 -8.63
CA LEU A 357 8.34 -5.70 -8.23
C LEU A 357 8.72 -6.56 -9.43
N TRP A 358 9.61 -7.52 -9.19
CA TRP A 358 9.87 -8.63 -10.10
C TRP A 358 9.20 -9.91 -9.61
N SER A 359 8.59 -10.64 -10.54
CA SER A 359 8.03 -11.98 -10.32
C SER A 359 9.03 -13.11 -10.59
N ALA A 360 10.17 -12.80 -11.20
CA ALA A 360 11.30 -13.71 -11.38
C ALA A 360 12.54 -13.22 -10.62
N SER A 361 13.33 -14.16 -10.12
CA SER A 361 14.56 -13.84 -9.37
C SER A 361 15.64 -13.18 -10.22
N LEU A 362 15.76 -13.55 -11.50
CA LEU A 362 16.79 -13.05 -12.40
C LEU A 362 16.15 -12.55 -13.69
N GLN A 363 16.53 -11.35 -14.11
CA GLN A 363 16.12 -10.78 -15.39
C GLN A 363 17.34 -10.21 -16.12
N PRO A 364 18.10 -11.06 -16.83
CA PRO A 364 19.22 -10.62 -17.66
C PRO A 364 18.83 -9.48 -18.61
N GLY A 365 19.74 -8.52 -18.81
CA GLY A 365 19.48 -7.33 -19.62
C GLY A 365 18.75 -6.20 -18.87
N SER A 366 18.33 -6.40 -17.63
CA SER A 366 17.80 -5.32 -16.79
C SER A 366 18.86 -4.23 -16.50
N PRO A 367 18.44 -2.98 -16.26
CA PRO A 367 19.35 -1.84 -16.05
C PRO A 367 20.05 -1.84 -14.68
N TYR A 368 19.81 -2.85 -13.83
CA TYR A 368 20.38 -2.94 -12.48
C TYR A 368 21.67 -3.76 -12.39
N GLY A 369 22.08 -4.38 -13.50
CA GLY A 369 23.34 -5.11 -13.62
C GLY A 369 23.19 -6.62 -13.37
N THR A 370 24.23 -7.37 -13.73
CA THR A 370 24.19 -8.85 -13.77
C THR A 370 24.13 -9.51 -12.39
N SER A 371 24.44 -8.78 -11.32
CA SER A 371 24.37 -9.27 -9.94
C SER A 371 23.02 -9.01 -9.26
N SER A 372 22.17 -8.16 -9.84
CA SER A 372 20.87 -7.84 -9.26
C SER A 372 19.92 -9.02 -9.38
N LYS A 373 19.28 -9.37 -8.25
CA LYS A 373 18.33 -10.46 -8.17
C LYS A 373 17.28 -10.19 -7.11
N GLU A 374 16.07 -10.64 -7.36
CA GLU A 374 15.03 -10.75 -6.35
C GLU A 374 15.15 -12.11 -5.64
N ILE A 375 15.31 -12.09 -4.32
CA ILE A 375 15.58 -13.28 -3.52
C ILE A 375 14.29 -14.09 -3.34
N LEU A 376 13.15 -13.43 -3.12
CA LEU A 376 11.85 -14.05 -2.91
C LEU A 376 10.75 -13.30 -3.70
N PRO A 377 10.64 -13.52 -5.02
CA PRO A 377 9.65 -12.83 -5.85
C PRO A 377 8.21 -12.99 -5.35
N ASP A 378 7.86 -14.20 -4.88
CA ASP A 378 6.53 -14.48 -4.33
C ASP A 378 6.23 -13.64 -3.07
N ARG A 379 7.25 -13.26 -2.26
CA ARG A 379 7.07 -12.35 -1.12
C ARG A 379 6.71 -10.95 -1.60
N GLU A 380 7.35 -10.46 -2.65
CA GLU A 380 7.04 -9.13 -3.20
C GLU A 380 5.60 -9.05 -3.70
N ILE A 381 5.13 -10.08 -4.42
CA ILE A 381 3.75 -10.16 -4.91
C ILE A 381 2.76 -10.29 -3.74
N LEU A 382 3.08 -11.14 -2.76
CA LEU A 382 2.28 -11.32 -1.55
C LEU A 382 2.10 -10.00 -0.80
N ILE A 383 3.19 -9.30 -0.49
CA ILE A 383 3.14 -8.02 0.23
C ILE A 383 2.39 -6.97 -0.58
N ALA A 384 2.63 -6.87 -1.90
CA ALA A 384 1.88 -5.96 -2.75
C ALA A 384 0.38 -6.25 -2.71
N THR A 385 -0.02 -7.52 -2.76
CA THR A 385 -1.43 -7.94 -2.69
C THR A 385 -2.07 -7.55 -1.36
N LEU A 386 -1.40 -7.87 -0.25
CA LEU A 386 -1.92 -7.65 1.10
C LEU A 386 -1.77 -6.19 1.57
N SER A 387 -1.08 -5.33 0.81
CA SER A 387 -0.98 -3.89 1.08
C SER A 387 -2.28 -3.14 0.83
N THR A 388 -3.27 -3.75 0.14
CA THR A 388 -4.48 -3.11 -0.38
C THR A 388 -4.25 -1.99 -1.41
N GLY A 389 -3.01 -1.62 -1.74
CA GLY A 389 -2.68 -0.71 -2.83
C GLY A 389 -2.60 -1.38 -4.20
N PRO A 390 -1.97 -0.70 -5.17
CA PRO A 390 -1.66 -1.25 -6.48
C PRO A 390 -0.76 -2.49 -6.41
N VAL A 391 -0.97 -3.41 -7.36
CA VAL A 391 -0.04 -4.51 -7.67
C VAL A 391 0.48 -4.30 -9.08
N GLY A 392 1.76 -3.95 -9.19
CA GLY A 392 2.42 -3.60 -10.44
C GLY A 392 3.70 -4.40 -10.66
N PRO A 393 3.65 -5.59 -11.27
CA PRO A 393 4.85 -6.23 -11.81
C PRO A 393 5.53 -5.31 -12.83
N GLY A 394 6.86 -5.31 -12.82
CA GLY A 394 7.72 -4.60 -13.75
C GLY A 394 8.68 -5.54 -14.47
N ASP A 395 8.30 -6.80 -14.67
CA ASP A 395 9.10 -7.82 -15.32
C ASP A 395 9.30 -7.54 -16.82
N GLY A 396 10.46 -7.91 -17.37
CA GLY A 396 10.67 -7.97 -18.81
C GLY A 396 9.79 -9.04 -19.46
N ILE A 397 9.50 -8.87 -20.76
CA ILE A 397 8.51 -9.68 -21.49
C ILE A 397 8.71 -11.19 -21.30
N ASP A 398 9.95 -11.67 -21.39
CA ASP A 398 10.25 -13.10 -21.34
C ASP A 398 10.56 -13.62 -19.92
N TYR A 399 10.41 -12.77 -18.90
CA TYR A 399 10.74 -13.08 -17.50
C TYR A 399 9.54 -13.11 -16.55
N ALA A 400 8.37 -12.61 -16.98
CA ALA A 400 7.18 -12.58 -16.14
C ALA A 400 6.71 -13.99 -15.75
N ASN A 401 6.65 -14.27 -14.45
CA ASN A 401 6.06 -15.47 -13.89
C ASN A 401 4.55 -15.28 -13.71
N ILE A 402 3.81 -15.65 -14.75
CA ILE A 402 2.35 -15.51 -14.84
C ILE A 402 1.64 -16.22 -13.68
N GLN A 403 2.06 -17.44 -13.34
CA GLN A 403 1.41 -18.21 -12.27
C GLN A 403 1.58 -17.53 -10.91
N SER A 404 2.78 -17.03 -10.59
CA SER A 404 3.03 -16.30 -9.35
C SER A 404 2.27 -14.98 -9.29
N ILE A 405 2.25 -14.20 -10.38
CA ILE A 405 1.53 -12.92 -10.42
C ILE A 405 0.02 -13.16 -10.26
N MET A 406 -0.56 -14.14 -10.96
CA MET A 406 -1.99 -14.44 -10.89
C MET A 406 -2.46 -14.97 -9.52
N LYS A 407 -1.57 -15.21 -8.54
CA LYS A 407 -1.97 -15.44 -7.15
C LYS A 407 -2.59 -14.20 -6.48
N CYS A 408 -2.35 -13.00 -7.02
CA CYS A 408 -2.89 -11.74 -6.46
C CYS A 408 -4.34 -11.43 -6.89
N CYS A 409 -4.80 -11.97 -8.02
CA CYS A 409 -6.02 -11.51 -8.67
C CYS A 409 -6.83 -12.65 -9.30
N ARG A 410 -8.07 -12.34 -9.68
CA ARG A 410 -8.94 -13.19 -10.50
C ARG A 410 -8.44 -13.30 -11.94
N ALA A 411 -9.06 -14.17 -12.74
CA ALA A 411 -8.75 -14.31 -14.16
C ALA A 411 -8.88 -13.00 -14.98
N ASP A 412 -9.72 -12.06 -14.54
CA ASP A 412 -9.91 -10.74 -15.16
C ASP A 412 -9.00 -9.64 -14.58
N GLY A 413 -8.04 -9.98 -13.71
CA GLY A 413 -7.12 -9.01 -13.13
C GLY A 413 -7.67 -8.24 -11.93
N LEU A 414 -8.91 -8.49 -11.49
CA LEU A 414 -9.43 -7.90 -10.24
C LEU A 414 -8.64 -8.45 -9.05
N ILE A 415 -7.93 -7.59 -8.32
CA ILE A 415 -7.06 -7.97 -7.21
C ILE A 415 -7.92 -8.44 -6.03
N LEU A 416 -7.58 -9.60 -5.48
CA LEU A 416 -8.22 -10.16 -4.30
C LEU A 416 -7.53 -9.60 -3.06
N LYS A 417 -8.20 -8.69 -2.36
CA LYS A 417 -7.59 -7.92 -1.27
C LYS A 417 -8.24 -8.23 0.07
N PRO A 418 -7.48 -8.16 1.17
CA PRO A 418 -8.08 -8.03 2.49
C PRO A 418 -8.81 -6.68 2.63
N ASP A 419 -9.65 -6.55 3.66
CA ASP A 419 -10.37 -5.29 3.96
C ASP A 419 -9.43 -4.20 4.48
N ARG A 420 -8.28 -4.60 5.03
CA ARG A 420 -7.27 -3.72 5.63
C ARG A 420 -5.89 -4.08 5.09
N PRO A 421 -4.92 -3.15 5.06
CA PRO A 421 -3.55 -3.52 4.76
C PRO A 421 -2.94 -4.39 5.83
N LEU A 422 -2.00 -5.23 5.38
CA LEU A 422 -1.06 -5.93 6.22
C LEU A 422 -0.22 -4.94 7.04
N THR A 423 -0.30 -5.05 8.36
CA THR A 423 0.37 -4.12 9.28
C THR A 423 1.05 -4.88 10.42
N THR A 424 2.10 -4.28 10.97
CA THR A 424 2.86 -4.85 12.10
C THR A 424 1.98 -5.08 13.33
N ILE A 425 2.14 -6.21 14.01
CA ILE A 425 1.39 -6.44 15.26
C ILE A 425 1.94 -5.55 16.38
N ASN A 426 1.08 -5.17 17.33
CA ASN A 426 1.39 -4.26 18.46
C ASN A 426 2.66 -4.69 19.20
N THR A 427 2.70 -5.95 19.60
CA THR A 427 3.83 -6.56 20.31
C THR A 427 5.18 -6.36 19.59
N LEU A 428 5.23 -6.46 18.26
CA LEU A 428 6.48 -6.27 17.50
C LEU A 428 6.87 -4.79 17.39
N VAL A 429 5.90 -3.87 17.33
CA VAL A 429 6.14 -2.42 17.45
C VAL A 429 6.71 -2.08 18.83
N ALA A 430 6.20 -2.72 19.89
CA ALA A 430 6.71 -2.54 21.24
C ALA A 430 8.14 -3.07 21.40
N ASP A 431 8.44 -4.24 20.84
CA ASP A 431 9.81 -4.76 20.81
C ASP A 431 10.74 -3.82 20.03
N TRP A 432 10.30 -3.28 18.90
CA TRP A 432 11.08 -2.29 18.13
C TRP A 432 11.44 -1.05 18.97
N ALA A 433 10.50 -0.54 19.79
CA ALA A 433 10.78 0.54 20.73
C ALA A 433 11.67 0.11 21.91
N PHE A 434 11.45 -1.09 22.46
CA PHE A 434 12.22 -1.62 23.59
C PHE A 434 13.71 -1.79 23.24
N TYR A 435 14.01 -2.21 22.01
CA TYR A 435 15.37 -2.35 21.49
C TYR A 435 15.86 -1.10 20.77
N ASP A 436 15.42 0.09 21.19
CA ASP A 436 15.89 1.41 20.72
C ASP A 436 15.92 1.54 19.18
N GLY A 437 14.87 1.05 18.51
CA GLY A 437 14.71 1.13 17.08
C GLY A 437 15.34 -0.03 16.29
N ILE A 438 15.81 -1.08 16.97
CA ILE A 438 16.32 -2.30 16.31
C ILE A 438 15.17 -3.29 16.06
N ILE A 439 14.82 -3.47 14.79
CA ILE A 439 13.78 -4.40 14.34
C ILE A 439 14.12 -5.84 14.77
N GLN A 440 13.16 -6.54 15.38
CA GLN A 440 13.30 -7.93 15.89
C GLN A 440 12.70 -8.99 14.94
N GLY A 441 12.24 -8.58 13.77
CA GLY A 441 11.56 -9.39 12.78
C GLY A 441 10.45 -8.59 12.11
N GLU A 442 9.80 -9.19 11.12
CA GLU A 442 8.62 -8.64 10.48
C GLU A 442 7.48 -9.63 10.69
N LEU A 443 6.51 -9.27 11.53
CA LEU A 443 5.36 -10.10 11.91
C LEU A 443 4.10 -9.25 11.81
N TYR A 444 3.30 -9.55 10.80
CA TYR A 444 2.19 -8.74 10.36
C TYR A 444 0.87 -9.50 10.43
N SER A 445 -0.23 -8.76 10.52
CA SER A 445 -1.57 -9.30 10.37
C SER A 445 -2.47 -8.41 9.51
N THR A 446 -3.44 -9.03 8.87
CA THR A 446 -4.56 -8.35 8.20
C THR A 446 -5.83 -9.21 8.30
N GLN A 447 -6.96 -8.68 7.85
CA GLN A 447 -8.26 -9.30 7.95
C GLN A 447 -9.18 -9.02 6.75
N THR A 448 -10.13 -9.94 6.56
CA THR A 448 -11.30 -9.81 5.67
C THR A 448 -12.55 -10.10 6.49
N THR A 449 -13.60 -9.30 6.30
CA THR A 449 -14.89 -9.46 6.96
C THR A 449 -15.91 -9.96 5.95
N ILE A 450 -16.49 -11.14 6.18
CA ILE A 450 -17.63 -11.64 5.40
C ILE A 450 -18.81 -11.74 6.35
N ASN A 451 -19.92 -11.08 6.03
CA ASN A 451 -21.04 -10.89 6.96
C ASN A 451 -20.57 -10.24 8.28
N ASP A 452 -20.67 -10.94 9.40
CA ASP A 452 -20.26 -10.54 10.75
C ASP A 452 -19.01 -11.29 11.24
N ARG A 453 -18.30 -11.98 10.34
CA ARG A 453 -17.18 -12.87 10.67
C ARG A 453 -15.88 -12.39 10.05
N ILE A 454 -14.81 -12.49 10.84
CA ILE A 454 -13.49 -11.98 10.46
C ILE A 454 -12.56 -13.17 10.19
N PHE A 455 -11.93 -13.14 9.03
CA PHE A 455 -10.87 -14.03 8.59
C PHE A 455 -9.55 -13.29 8.70
N HIS A 456 -8.50 -13.92 9.20
CA HIS A 456 -7.21 -13.28 9.39
C HIS A 456 -6.13 -13.91 8.53
N ILE A 457 -5.13 -13.11 8.19
CA ILE A 457 -3.89 -13.54 7.54
C ILE A 457 -2.75 -13.10 8.45
N ILE A 458 -1.84 -14.02 8.77
CA ILE A 458 -0.63 -13.77 9.57
C ILE A 458 0.58 -14.02 8.68
N PHE A 459 1.48 -13.03 8.59
CA PHE A 459 2.72 -13.14 7.82
C PHE A 459 3.93 -12.92 8.73
N ALA A 460 4.97 -13.72 8.55
CA ALA A 460 6.25 -13.54 9.23
C ALA A 460 7.43 -13.62 8.24
N SER A 461 8.46 -12.80 8.44
CA SER A 461 9.75 -12.90 7.74
C SER A 461 10.84 -12.18 8.55
N ALA A 462 12.10 -12.37 8.17
CA ALA A 462 13.25 -11.72 8.81
C ALA A 462 13.32 -11.90 10.35
N MET A 463 12.73 -12.95 10.94
CA MET A 463 12.57 -13.06 12.39
C MET A 463 13.94 -13.21 13.08
N LYS A 464 14.18 -12.41 14.11
CA LYS A 464 15.42 -12.45 14.93
C LYS A 464 15.22 -13.09 16.30
N ARG A 465 13.97 -13.37 16.65
CA ARG A 465 13.56 -14.13 17.84
C ARG A 465 12.27 -14.88 17.55
N ASP A 466 12.05 -15.93 18.33
CA ASP A 466 10.81 -16.70 18.25
C ASP A 466 9.67 -15.90 18.90
N TYR A 467 8.46 -16.07 18.38
CA TYR A 467 7.24 -15.45 18.88
C TYR A 467 6.10 -16.46 18.96
N THR A 468 5.31 -16.34 20.01
CA THR A 468 4.04 -17.05 20.15
C THR A 468 2.91 -16.06 19.92
N VAL A 469 2.11 -16.29 18.88
CA VAL A 469 1.00 -15.42 18.48
C VAL A 469 -0.30 -15.99 19.00
N TYR A 470 -0.97 -15.23 19.87
CA TYR A 470 -2.28 -15.56 20.42
C TYR A 470 -3.39 -14.88 19.60
N PRO A 471 -4.63 -15.42 19.59
CA PRO A 471 -5.75 -14.80 18.89
C PRO A 471 -5.97 -13.32 19.25
N SER A 472 -5.86 -12.99 20.53
CA SER A 472 -6.02 -11.62 21.05
C SER A 472 -5.04 -10.61 20.44
N MET A 473 -3.81 -11.02 20.12
CA MET A 473 -2.77 -10.14 19.55
C MET A 473 -3.07 -9.67 18.13
N ILE A 474 -3.98 -10.36 17.42
CA ILE A 474 -4.41 -10.01 16.07
C ILE A 474 -5.90 -9.66 16.00
N GLY A 475 -6.56 -9.53 17.16
CA GLY A 475 -8.00 -9.26 17.26
C GLY A 475 -8.88 -10.41 16.74
N SER A 476 -8.38 -11.65 16.72
CA SER A 476 -9.10 -12.83 16.26
C SER A 476 -9.84 -13.51 17.41
N GLU A 477 -10.99 -14.12 17.10
CA GLU A 477 -11.61 -15.16 17.94
C GLU A 477 -10.88 -16.50 17.76
N SER A 478 -11.24 -17.51 18.57
CA SER A 478 -10.79 -18.88 18.35
C SER A 478 -11.28 -19.43 17.00
N GLY A 479 -10.43 -20.17 16.30
CA GLY A 479 -10.73 -20.63 14.96
C GLY A 479 -9.89 -21.82 14.51
N ILE A 480 -9.74 -21.94 13.20
CA ILE A 480 -8.85 -22.89 12.54
C ILE A 480 -7.74 -22.14 11.82
N ILE A 481 -6.51 -22.61 11.96
CA ILE A 481 -5.32 -22.09 11.30
C ILE A 481 -4.68 -23.13 10.38
N TRP A 482 -4.14 -22.69 9.25
CA TRP A 482 -3.35 -23.50 8.33
C TRP A 482 -2.29 -22.65 7.60
N SER A 483 -1.28 -23.32 7.03
CA SER A 483 -0.23 -22.65 6.26
C SER A 483 -0.64 -22.46 4.80
N TYR A 484 -0.10 -21.42 4.16
CA TYR A 484 -0.46 -21.06 2.78
C TYR A 484 -0.16 -22.15 1.74
N ASP A 485 0.82 -22.99 2.02
CA ASP A 485 1.30 -24.07 1.16
C ASP A 485 0.65 -25.42 1.47
N ASN A 486 -0.19 -25.50 2.51
CA ASN A 486 -0.90 -26.74 2.84
C ASN A 486 -2.24 -26.50 3.58
N ALA A 487 -3.33 -26.38 2.82
CA ALA A 487 -4.68 -26.31 3.38
C ALA A 487 -5.26 -27.68 3.80
N GLN A 488 -4.54 -28.79 3.61
CA GLN A 488 -4.98 -30.11 4.05
C GLN A 488 -4.69 -30.38 5.53
N ILE A 489 -3.73 -29.65 6.11
CA ILE A 489 -3.36 -29.76 7.52
C ILE A 489 -3.82 -28.49 8.25
N THR A 490 -4.83 -28.66 9.08
CA THR A 490 -5.44 -27.58 9.88
C THR A 490 -5.23 -27.86 11.37
N SER A 491 -5.06 -26.80 12.15
CA SER A 491 -4.98 -26.86 13.61
C SER A 491 -6.02 -25.93 14.23
N ILE A 492 -6.42 -26.22 15.48
CA ILE A 492 -7.16 -25.26 16.29
C ILE A 492 -6.24 -24.08 16.60
N PHE A 493 -6.79 -22.87 16.56
CA PHE A 493 -6.12 -21.65 16.97
C PHE A 493 -6.93 -21.00 18.09
N ASP A 494 -6.41 -21.10 19.32
CA ASP A 494 -7.00 -20.53 20.54
C ASP A 494 -5.89 -20.24 21.56
N ASP A 495 -6.25 -19.74 22.75
CA ASP A 495 -5.27 -19.38 23.79
C ASP A 495 -4.45 -20.57 24.31
N THR A 496 -4.91 -21.81 24.08
CA THR A 496 -4.20 -23.04 24.44
C THR A 496 -3.42 -23.65 23.27
N HIS A 497 -3.73 -23.22 22.04
CA HIS A 497 -3.08 -23.62 20.79
C HIS A 497 -2.66 -22.38 19.97
N PRO A 498 -1.73 -21.56 20.49
CA PRO A 498 -1.25 -20.39 19.76
C PRO A 498 -0.37 -20.80 18.56
N LEU A 499 -0.10 -19.83 17.68
CA LEU A 499 0.82 -20.02 16.56
C LEU A 499 2.27 -19.77 17.02
N GLU A 500 3.14 -20.76 16.84
CA GLU A 500 4.57 -20.62 17.07
C GLU A 500 5.30 -20.17 15.80
N VAL A 501 5.89 -18.98 15.85
CA VAL A 501 6.72 -18.39 14.80
C VAL A 501 8.18 -18.53 15.19
N SER A 502 8.93 -19.39 14.50
CA SER A 502 10.35 -19.64 14.80
C SER A 502 11.29 -18.95 13.81
N THR A 503 12.36 -18.37 14.33
CA THR A 503 13.51 -17.82 13.58
C THR A 503 14.13 -18.82 12.60
N SER A 504 14.16 -20.09 12.98
CA SER A 504 14.72 -21.16 12.14
C SER A 504 13.90 -21.39 10.86
N LYS A 505 12.59 -21.10 10.91
CA LYS A 505 11.66 -21.31 9.80
C LYS A 505 11.32 -20.02 9.06
N CYS A 506 11.20 -18.89 9.75
CA CYS A 506 10.71 -17.62 9.21
C CYS A 506 11.83 -16.60 9.11
N ASN A 507 12.69 -16.79 8.11
CA ASN A 507 13.86 -15.96 7.84
C ASN A 507 13.70 -15.22 6.51
N ASP A 508 14.73 -14.49 6.08
CA ASP A 508 14.68 -13.70 4.85
C ASP A 508 14.64 -14.52 3.54
N GLN A 509 14.75 -15.85 3.63
CA GLN A 509 14.76 -16.79 2.51
C GLN A 509 13.53 -17.70 2.49
N SER A 510 12.55 -17.48 3.38
CA SER A 510 11.34 -18.28 3.45
C SER A 510 10.09 -17.41 3.51
N ILE A 511 8.99 -17.96 3.01
CA ILE A 511 7.65 -17.39 3.15
C ILE A 511 6.97 -18.11 4.30
N CYS A 512 6.69 -17.37 5.38
CA CYS A 512 5.87 -17.83 6.49
C CYS A 512 4.54 -17.07 6.44
N LEU A 513 3.48 -17.78 6.02
CA LEU A 513 2.15 -17.23 5.83
C LEU A 513 1.10 -18.23 6.33
N TRP A 514 0.20 -17.76 7.17
CA TRP A 514 -0.90 -18.53 7.73
C TRP A 514 -2.21 -17.78 7.56
N TYR A 515 -3.28 -18.55 7.53
CA TYR A 515 -4.63 -18.05 7.44
C TYR A 515 -5.41 -18.58 8.64
N VAL A 516 -6.30 -17.75 9.18
CA VAL A 516 -7.17 -18.09 10.29
C VAL A 516 -8.62 -17.87 9.87
N SER A 517 -9.45 -18.87 10.09
CA SER A 517 -10.88 -18.80 9.81
C SER A 517 -11.73 -19.04 11.05
N PRO A 518 -12.85 -18.32 11.20
CA PRO A 518 -13.79 -18.58 12.26
C PRO A 518 -14.45 -19.96 12.08
N LEU A 519 -14.87 -20.55 13.20
CA LEU A 519 -15.54 -21.85 13.23
C LEU A 519 -17.05 -21.69 13.36
N TRP A 520 -17.78 -22.33 12.46
CA TRP A 520 -19.22 -22.53 12.61
C TRP A 520 -19.52 -23.94 13.10
N GLN A 521 -20.73 -24.12 13.64
CA GLN A 521 -21.20 -25.40 14.14
C GLN A 521 -22.62 -25.68 13.64
N PHE A 522 -22.82 -26.86 13.08
CA PHE A 522 -24.13 -27.39 12.74
C PHE A 522 -24.88 -27.89 13.98
N ASN A 523 -26.19 -28.04 13.85
CA ASN A 523 -27.10 -28.57 14.86
C ASN A 523 -27.42 -30.05 14.62
N ASP A 524 -26.41 -30.83 14.26
CA ASP A 524 -26.47 -32.28 14.18
C ASP A 524 -26.03 -32.93 15.51
N PRO A 525 -26.35 -34.21 15.77
CA PRO A 525 -26.10 -34.85 17.07
C PRO A 525 -24.64 -34.81 17.55
N ILE A 526 -23.69 -34.82 16.62
CA ILE A 526 -22.25 -34.79 16.92
C ILE A 526 -21.64 -33.38 16.83
N ARG A 527 -22.45 -32.34 16.59
CA ARG A 527 -22.05 -30.93 16.53
C ARG A 527 -20.90 -30.68 15.55
N THR A 528 -21.09 -31.13 14.32
CA THR A 528 -20.12 -31.00 13.23
C THR A 528 -19.73 -29.53 13.06
N LYS A 529 -18.43 -29.26 13.01
CA LYS A 529 -17.88 -27.92 12.78
C LYS A 529 -17.42 -27.76 11.35
N TYR A 530 -17.49 -26.54 10.83
CA TYR A 530 -16.95 -26.21 9.51
C TYR A 530 -16.32 -24.81 9.50
N ALA A 531 -15.41 -24.58 8.56
CA ALA A 531 -14.84 -23.28 8.24
C ALA A 531 -14.55 -23.16 6.75
N LEU A 532 -14.76 -21.97 6.19
CA LEU A 532 -14.26 -21.63 4.85
C LEU A 532 -12.76 -21.40 4.95
N LEU A 533 -11.93 -22.16 4.26
CA LEU A 533 -10.50 -21.86 4.17
C LEU A 533 -10.22 -20.88 3.01
N GLY A 534 -11.04 -20.92 1.96
CA GLY A 534 -11.01 -19.93 0.87
C GLY A 534 -10.58 -20.50 -0.48
N GLU A 535 -10.13 -19.62 -1.38
CA GLU A 535 -9.65 -20.00 -2.70
C GLU A 535 -8.19 -20.48 -2.63
N TRP A 536 -7.98 -21.73 -3.03
CA TRP A 536 -6.64 -22.31 -3.05
C TRP A 536 -5.72 -21.61 -4.04
N GLY A 537 -4.49 -21.33 -3.62
CA GLY A 537 -3.45 -20.76 -4.48
C GLY A 537 -3.52 -19.24 -4.63
N LYS A 538 -4.41 -18.54 -3.90
CA LYS A 538 -4.41 -17.07 -3.84
C LYS A 538 -3.74 -16.56 -2.56
N TRP A 539 -3.13 -15.38 -2.64
CA TRP A 539 -2.49 -14.74 -1.47
C TRP A 539 -3.51 -14.23 -0.45
N THR A 540 -4.68 -13.78 -0.92
CA THR A 540 -5.82 -13.48 -0.07
C THR A 540 -6.82 -14.62 -0.21
N SER A 541 -6.65 -15.67 0.61
CA SER A 541 -7.47 -16.89 0.53
C SER A 541 -8.97 -16.59 0.66
N VAL A 542 -9.35 -15.67 1.54
CA VAL A 542 -10.74 -15.18 1.68
C VAL A 542 -10.76 -13.66 1.47
N SER A 543 -11.44 -13.21 0.43
CA SER A 543 -11.59 -11.80 0.05
C SER A 543 -13.05 -11.48 -0.28
N GLN A 544 -13.47 -10.23 -0.09
CA GLN A 544 -14.84 -9.78 -0.45
C GLN A 544 -15.07 -9.77 -1.97
N GLN A 545 -14.01 -9.66 -2.77
CA GLN A 545 -14.08 -9.74 -4.24
C GLN A 545 -14.42 -11.16 -4.73
N ARG A 546 -14.17 -12.19 -3.89
CA ARG A 546 -14.44 -13.59 -4.22
C ARG A 546 -15.63 -14.17 -3.46
N PHE A 547 -15.74 -13.91 -2.16
CA PHE A 547 -16.75 -14.50 -1.29
C PHE A 547 -17.73 -13.42 -0.84
N ILE A 548 -18.96 -13.46 -1.35
CA ILE A 548 -19.95 -12.39 -1.12
C ILE A 548 -20.71 -12.61 0.19
N SER A 549 -21.04 -13.86 0.50
CA SER A 549 -21.81 -14.18 1.71
C SER A 549 -21.62 -15.61 2.16
N ILE A 550 -21.74 -15.81 3.48
CA ILE A 550 -21.83 -17.12 4.14
C ILE A 550 -23.14 -17.14 4.91
N THR A 551 -24.07 -17.97 4.48
CA THR A 551 -25.39 -18.11 5.12
C THR A 551 -25.56 -19.51 5.66
N THR A 552 -26.16 -19.62 6.84
CA THR A 552 -26.57 -20.91 7.41
C THR A 552 -28.09 -20.93 7.47
N ASN A 553 -28.72 -22.05 7.09
CA ASN A 553 -30.17 -22.18 7.22
C ASN A 553 -30.62 -22.09 8.70
N LYS A 554 -31.92 -21.85 8.91
CA LYS A 554 -32.48 -21.65 10.25
C LYS A 554 -32.25 -22.85 11.16
N GLU A 555 -32.31 -24.05 10.61
CA GLU A 555 -32.09 -25.31 11.33
C GLU A 555 -30.61 -25.56 11.65
N LYS A 556 -29.68 -24.79 11.07
CA LYS A 556 -28.23 -24.98 11.15
C LYS A 556 -27.80 -26.39 10.74
N THR A 557 -28.36 -26.90 9.65
CA THR A 557 -28.00 -28.19 9.06
C THR A 557 -27.33 -28.05 7.69
N GLN A 558 -27.33 -26.84 7.13
CA GLN A 558 -26.72 -26.52 5.85
C GLN A 558 -26.19 -25.09 5.86
N ALA A 559 -25.02 -24.90 5.25
CA ALA A 559 -24.49 -23.58 4.95
C ALA A 559 -24.28 -23.41 3.44
N THR A 560 -24.50 -22.19 2.96
CA THR A 560 -24.29 -21.79 1.57
C THR A 560 -23.30 -20.64 1.55
N ILE A 561 -22.20 -20.84 0.81
CA ILE A 561 -21.18 -19.83 0.58
C ILE A 561 -21.30 -19.40 -0.88
N THR A 562 -21.55 -18.11 -1.11
CA THR A 562 -21.74 -17.56 -2.46
C THR A 562 -20.45 -16.92 -2.94
N LEU A 563 -20.03 -17.32 -4.14
CA LEU A 563 -18.83 -16.85 -4.80
C LEU A 563 -19.15 -15.91 -5.95
N GLN A 564 -18.22 -15.01 -6.26
CA GLN A 564 -18.20 -14.19 -7.47
C GLN A 564 -16.90 -14.40 -8.23
N GLY A 565 -16.99 -14.53 -9.55
CA GLY A 565 -15.85 -14.69 -10.42
C GLY A 565 -16.10 -14.24 -11.83
N VAL A 566 -15.17 -14.63 -12.71
CA VAL A 566 -15.30 -14.47 -14.16
C VAL A 566 -16.16 -15.60 -14.70
N ALA A 567 -17.01 -15.34 -15.69
CA ALA A 567 -17.83 -16.37 -16.31
C ALA A 567 -16.98 -17.58 -16.76
N SER A 568 -17.41 -18.80 -16.40
CA SER A 568 -16.69 -20.06 -16.67
C SER A 568 -15.34 -20.24 -15.97
N GLU A 569 -14.94 -19.32 -15.08
CA GLU A 569 -13.77 -19.52 -14.23
C GLU A 569 -14.00 -20.73 -13.30
N ILE A 570 -12.99 -21.59 -13.16
CA ILE A 570 -13.01 -22.69 -12.20
C ILE A 570 -12.21 -22.27 -10.97
N VAL A 571 -12.89 -22.14 -9.84
CA VAL A 571 -12.33 -21.68 -8.57
C VAL A 571 -12.20 -22.87 -7.61
N PRO A 572 -10.97 -23.28 -7.22
CA PRO A 572 -10.78 -24.32 -6.22
C PRO A 572 -11.01 -23.76 -4.83
N VAL A 573 -12.13 -24.13 -4.20
CA VAL A 573 -12.51 -23.69 -2.85
C VAL A 573 -12.17 -24.78 -1.85
N VAL A 574 -11.47 -24.41 -0.78
CA VAL A 574 -11.14 -25.32 0.32
C VAL A 574 -12.00 -25.01 1.54
N LEU A 575 -12.51 -26.06 2.17
CA LEU A 575 -13.26 -25.99 3.41
C LEU A 575 -12.73 -26.99 4.41
N PHE A 576 -12.76 -26.61 5.69
CA PHE A 576 -12.62 -27.53 6.80
C PHE A 576 -14.00 -28.03 7.21
N ASN A 577 -14.11 -29.34 7.46
CA ASN A 577 -15.27 -29.99 8.06
C ASN A 577 -14.76 -31.01 9.10
N SER A 578 -15.30 -31.00 10.33
CA SER A 578 -14.77 -31.86 11.40
C SER A 578 -14.92 -33.37 11.15
N ASN A 579 -15.80 -33.79 10.23
CA ASN A 579 -15.98 -35.19 9.84
C ASN A 579 -15.23 -35.56 8.56
N LEU A 580 -15.13 -34.61 7.61
CA LEU A 580 -14.53 -34.84 6.29
C LEU A 580 -13.07 -34.35 6.19
N HIS A 581 -12.58 -33.69 7.25
CA HIS A 581 -11.34 -32.92 7.26
C HIS A 581 -11.35 -31.81 6.20
N SER A 582 -10.21 -31.51 5.58
CA SER A 582 -10.13 -30.53 4.50
C SER A 582 -10.68 -31.11 3.21
N VAL A 583 -11.65 -30.42 2.61
CA VAL A 583 -12.29 -30.79 1.34
C VAL A 583 -12.06 -29.68 0.34
N THR A 584 -11.63 -30.04 -0.87
CA THR A 584 -11.50 -29.11 -2.00
C THR A 584 -12.60 -29.39 -3.02
N VAL A 585 -13.35 -28.34 -3.38
CA VAL A 585 -14.37 -28.40 -4.43
C VAL A 585 -14.04 -27.39 -5.52
N ASN A 586 -14.18 -27.81 -6.78
CA ASN A 586 -13.99 -26.91 -7.92
C ASN A 586 -15.33 -26.28 -8.29
N CYS A 587 -15.43 -24.96 -8.15
CA CYS A 587 -16.61 -24.19 -8.47
C CYS A 587 -16.50 -23.57 -9.86
N SER A 588 -17.36 -24.00 -10.77
CA SER A 588 -17.50 -23.38 -12.09
C SER A 588 -18.42 -22.16 -11.96
N MET A 589 -17.90 -20.97 -12.24
CA MET A 589 -18.71 -19.74 -12.21
C MET A 589 -19.74 -19.75 -13.33
N SER A 590 -21.00 -19.44 -13.01
CA SER A 590 -22.10 -19.35 -13.97
C SER A 590 -21.78 -18.36 -15.10
N THR A 591 -22.19 -18.69 -16.32
CA THR A 591 -22.06 -17.80 -17.49
C THR A 591 -23.05 -16.64 -17.45
N GLU A 592 -24.12 -16.73 -16.68
CA GLU A 592 -25.17 -15.70 -16.62
C GLU A 592 -24.79 -14.53 -15.71
N ASN A 593 -24.18 -14.81 -14.55
CA ASN A 593 -23.90 -13.81 -13.52
C ASN A 593 -22.52 -13.94 -12.86
N GLY A 594 -21.69 -14.92 -13.27
CA GLY A 594 -20.37 -15.14 -12.69
C GLY A 594 -20.41 -15.64 -11.24
N GLN A 595 -21.52 -16.21 -10.78
CA GLN A 595 -21.66 -16.72 -9.41
C GLN A 595 -21.65 -18.25 -9.37
N ALA A 596 -21.26 -18.79 -8.22
CA ALA A 596 -21.42 -20.19 -7.85
C ALA A 596 -21.69 -20.29 -6.35
N ASN A 597 -22.29 -21.41 -5.92
CA ASN A 597 -22.56 -21.63 -4.50
C ASN A 597 -21.89 -22.91 -4.03
N VAL A 598 -21.11 -22.82 -2.95
CA VAL A 598 -20.69 -24.00 -2.19
C VAL A 598 -21.74 -24.31 -1.15
N VAL A 599 -22.28 -25.52 -1.20
CA VAL A 599 -23.23 -26.05 -0.22
C VAL A 599 -22.50 -27.01 0.71
N VAL A 600 -22.54 -26.70 2.00
CA VAL A 600 -21.88 -27.43 3.08
C VAL A 600 -22.94 -28.06 3.97
N THR A 601 -22.84 -29.36 4.21
CA THR A 601 -23.66 -30.10 5.18
C THR A 601 -22.73 -30.88 6.12
N PRO A 602 -23.26 -31.52 7.19
CA PRO A 602 -22.44 -32.37 8.06
C PRO A 602 -21.71 -33.52 7.35
N THR A 603 -22.20 -33.95 6.17
CA THR A 603 -21.70 -35.14 5.46
C THR A 603 -21.26 -34.88 4.02
N SER A 604 -21.42 -33.65 3.51
CA SER A 604 -21.06 -33.33 2.13
C SER A 604 -20.60 -31.87 1.96
N VAL A 605 -19.71 -31.67 1.00
CA VAL A 605 -19.35 -30.34 0.47
C VAL A 605 -19.43 -30.44 -1.04
N ILE A 606 -20.29 -29.65 -1.67
CA ILE A 606 -20.48 -29.65 -3.13
C ILE A 606 -20.54 -28.22 -3.63
N CYS A 607 -20.14 -28.01 -4.88
CA CYS A 607 -20.36 -26.74 -5.57
C CYS A 607 -21.49 -26.89 -6.59
N SER A 608 -22.38 -25.90 -6.66
CA SER A 608 -23.55 -25.83 -7.53
C SER A 608 -23.63 -24.51 -8.28
#